data_AF-A0A5J4E9B9-F1
#
_entry.id   AF-A0A5J4E9B9-F1
#
_cell.length_a   1.000
_cell.length_b   1.000
_cell.length_c   1.000
_cell.angle_alpha   90.00
_cell.angle_beta   90.00
_cell.angle_gamma   90.00
#
_symmetry.space_group_name_H-M   'P 1'
#
loop_
_entity.id
_entity.type
_entity.pdbx_description
1 polymer ?
#
loop_
_entity_poly.entity_id
_entity_poly.type
_entity_poly.pdbx_seq_one_letter_code
_entity_poly.pdbx_strand_id
1 'polypeptide(L)'
;MLGNLPAMMFLFRPLLALALKVLYVGSGRYYVEHLLFTVHYHAFFFLIVTLTIFVHAIQELLHLPGWLFGISTAVVVLYIQPVYLYKALRRVYQQGHIATFIRWALLSVAYVAAFFTTIAVTLIYTALTL
;
A
#
# COMPACT_ATOMS: atom_id res chain seq x y z
N MET A 1 2.97 -2.10 21.20
CA MET A 1 2.85 -1.41 19.89
C MET A 1 3.20 -2.30 18.69
N LEU A 2 4.37 -2.96 18.63
CA LEU A 2 4.78 -3.77 17.46
C LEU A 2 3.99 -5.08 17.24
N GLY A 3 3.47 -5.72 18.30
CA GLY A 3 2.77 -7.01 18.21
C GLY A 3 1.39 -6.99 17.52
N ASN A 4 0.74 -5.82 17.43
CA ASN A 4 -0.61 -5.68 16.86
C ASN A 4 -0.60 -5.22 15.38
N LEU A 5 0.57 -4.96 14.81
CA LEU A 5 0.73 -4.54 13.42
C LEU A 5 0.16 -5.53 12.39
N PRO A 6 0.36 -6.86 12.50
CA PRO A 6 -0.13 -7.80 11.49
C PRO A 6 -1.66 -7.83 11.40
N ALA A 7 -2.34 -7.76 12.55
CA ALA A 7 -3.80 -7.73 12.62
C ALA A 7 -4.37 -6.45 11.96
N MET A 8 -3.68 -5.31 12.12
CA MET A 8 -4.07 -4.04 11.52
C MET A 8 -3.92 -4.01 10.01
N MET A 9 -2.85 -4.57 9.47
CA MET A 9 -2.68 -4.71 8.03
C MET A 9 -3.79 -5.59 7.41
N PHE A 10 -4.34 -6.53 8.19
CA PHE A 10 -5.48 -7.33 7.75
C PHE A 10 -6.76 -6.50 7.60
N LEU A 11 -7.01 -5.58 8.54
CA LEU A 11 -8.20 -4.71 8.60
C LEU A 11 -8.12 -3.51 7.63
N PHE A 12 -6.90 -3.06 7.29
CA PHE A 12 -6.63 -1.99 6.33
C PHE A 12 -7.16 -2.30 4.92
N ARG A 13 -7.03 -3.57 4.50
CA ARG A 13 -7.34 -4.04 3.15
C ARG A 13 -8.83 -3.96 2.78
N PRO A 14 -9.78 -4.46 3.61
CA PRO A 14 -11.20 -4.32 3.31
C PRO A 14 -11.65 -2.85 3.31
N LEU A 15 -11.03 -1.98 4.13
CA LEU A 15 -11.33 -0.55 4.17
C LEU A 15 -10.91 0.17 2.88
N LEU A 16 -9.71 -0.15 2.36
CA LEU A 16 -9.26 0.31 1.04
C LEU A 16 -10.11 -0.23 -0.11
N ALA A 17 -10.49 -1.50 -0.06
CA ALA A 17 -11.39 -2.09 -1.05
C ALA A 17 -12.78 -1.41 -1.04
N LEU A 18 -13.24 -0.97 0.13
CA LEU A 18 -14.48 -0.22 0.30
C LEU A 18 -14.34 1.20 -0.28
N ALA A 19 -13.23 1.89 -0.04
CA ALA A 19 -12.93 3.18 -0.67
C ALA A 19 -12.87 3.06 -2.20
N LEU A 20 -12.27 1.99 -2.74
CA LEU A 20 -12.30 1.66 -4.16
C LEU A 20 -13.72 1.43 -4.68
N LYS A 21 -14.55 0.68 -3.93
CA LYS A 21 -15.95 0.46 -4.29
C LYS A 21 -16.71 1.79 -4.36
N VAL A 22 -16.50 2.71 -3.42
CA VAL A 22 -17.10 4.05 -3.42
C VAL A 22 -16.64 4.87 -4.63
N LEU A 23 -15.35 4.84 -4.95
CA LEU A 23 -14.78 5.54 -6.11
C LEU A 23 -15.22 4.97 -7.48
N TYR A 24 -15.67 3.71 -7.50
CA TYR A 24 -16.13 3.01 -8.69
C TYR A 24 -17.62 2.65 -8.65
N VAL A 25 -18.42 3.33 -7.83
CA VAL A 25 -19.89 3.19 -7.89
C VAL A 25 -20.37 3.54 -9.30
N GLY A 26 -20.87 2.53 -10.03
CA GLY A 26 -21.33 2.66 -11.41
C GLY A 26 -20.47 1.95 -12.46
N SER A 27 -19.33 1.34 -12.10
CA SER A 27 -18.54 0.55 -13.08
C SER A 27 -19.04 -0.89 -13.27
N GLY A 28 -20.12 -1.30 -12.61
CA GLY A 28 -20.70 -2.64 -12.70
C GLY A 28 -19.84 -3.78 -12.15
N ARG A 29 -18.77 -3.48 -11.39
CA ARG A 29 -17.79 -4.46 -10.91
C ARG A 29 -18.04 -4.88 -9.47
N TYR A 30 -17.77 -6.14 -9.18
CA TYR A 30 -18.04 -6.72 -7.86
C TYR A 30 -17.00 -6.27 -6.83
N TYR A 31 -17.42 -6.11 -5.56
CA TYR A 31 -16.53 -5.78 -4.44
C TYR A 31 -15.32 -6.72 -4.35
N VAL A 32 -15.52 -8.00 -4.70
CA VAL A 32 -14.47 -9.04 -4.72
C VAL A 32 -13.34 -8.66 -5.67
N GLU A 33 -13.61 -8.03 -6.81
CA GLU A 33 -12.57 -7.61 -7.76
C GLU A 33 -11.67 -6.51 -7.16
N HIS A 34 -12.28 -5.55 -6.46
CA HIS A 34 -11.55 -4.49 -5.75
C HIS A 34 -10.70 -5.08 -4.61
N LEU A 35 -11.25 -6.04 -3.88
CA LEU A 35 -10.55 -6.70 -2.79
C LEU A 35 -9.37 -7.53 -3.29
N LEU A 36 -9.56 -8.32 -4.35
CA LEU A 36 -8.53 -9.17 -4.95
C LEU A 36 -7.39 -8.33 -5.55
N PHE A 37 -7.71 -7.18 -6.13
CA PHE A 37 -6.74 -6.18 -6.56
C PHE A 37 -5.90 -5.64 -5.39
N THR A 38 -6.54 -5.18 -4.31
CA THR A 38 -5.83 -4.64 -3.14
C THR A 38 -4.93 -5.70 -2.49
N VAL A 39 -5.38 -6.95 -2.44
CA VAL A 39 -4.59 -8.08 -1.92
C VAL A 39 -3.37 -8.37 -2.81
N HIS A 40 -3.53 -8.45 -4.13
CA HIS A 40 -2.40 -8.69 -5.04
C HIS A 40 -1.37 -7.56 -4.99
N TYR A 41 -1.86 -6.31 -4.98
CA TYR A 41 -1.01 -5.14 -4.87
C TYR A 41 -0.17 -5.17 -3.58
N HIS A 42 -0.80 -5.47 -2.43
CA HIS A 42 -0.08 -5.57 -1.17
C HIS A 42 0.85 -6.78 -1.09
N ALA A 43 0.44 -7.94 -1.63
CA ALA A 43 1.30 -9.13 -1.67
C ALA A 43 2.60 -8.85 -2.45
N PHE A 44 2.48 -8.16 -3.59
CA PHE A 44 3.65 -7.73 -4.37
C PHE A 44 4.51 -6.71 -3.62
N PHE A 45 3.88 -5.75 -2.94
CA PHE A 45 4.59 -4.78 -2.09
C PHE A 45 5.40 -5.49 -0.99
N PHE A 46 4.80 -6.42 -0.25
CA PHE A 46 5.51 -7.19 0.78
C PHE A 46 6.64 -8.05 0.23
N LEU A 47 6.44 -8.63 -0.95
CA LEU A 47 7.48 -9.39 -1.64
C LEU A 47 8.69 -8.48 -1.91
N ILE A 48 8.48 -7.28 -2.44
CA ILE A 48 9.58 -6.35 -2.72
C ILE A 48 10.23 -5.85 -1.44
N VAL A 49 9.45 -5.50 -0.41
CA VAL A 49 10.01 -5.10 0.90
C VAL A 49 10.90 -6.20 1.48
N THR A 50 10.46 -7.46 1.39
CA THR A 50 11.27 -8.61 1.81
C THR A 50 12.57 -8.68 1.01
N LEU A 51 12.50 -8.56 -0.32
CA LEU A 51 13.69 -8.51 -1.18
C LEU A 51 14.64 -7.37 -0.81
N THR A 52 14.14 -6.18 -0.48
CA THR A 52 14.99 -5.07 -0.04
C THR A 52 15.70 -5.35 1.28
N ILE A 53 15.05 -6.08 2.21
CA ILE A 53 15.67 -6.52 3.46
C ILE A 53 16.79 -7.54 3.17
N PHE A 54 16.58 -8.47 2.23
CA PHE A 54 17.64 -9.40 1.79
C PHE A 54 18.84 -8.66 1.17
N VAL A 55 18.57 -7.68 0.29
CA VAL A 55 19.63 -6.85 -0.30
C VAL A 55 20.40 -6.10 0.79
N HIS A 56 19.72 -5.57 1.81
CA HIS A 56 20.38 -4.94 2.95
C HIS A 56 21.32 -5.88 3.69
N ALA A 57 20.86 -7.10 3.99
CA ALA A 57 21.66 -8.10 4.70
C ALA A 57 22.95 -8.43 3.92
N ILE A 58 22.88 -8.48 2.58
CA ILE A 58 24.05 -8.66 1.71
C ILE A 58 24.96 -7.42 1.75
N GLN A 59 24.39 -6.22 1.74
CA GLN A 59 25.15 -4.97 1.82
C GLN A 59 25.92 -4.84 3.13
N GLU A 60 25.29 -5.21 4.25
CA GLU A 60 25.95 -5.26 5.58
C GLU A 60 27.09 -6.28 5.58
N LEU A 61 26.89 -7.47 5.01
CA LEU A 61 27.94 -8.49 4.91
C LEU A 61 29.17 -7.98 4.10
N LEU A 62 28.93 -7.15 3.09
CA LEU A 62 29.96 -6.55 2.25
C LEU A 62 30.52 -5.23 2.80
N HIS A 63 30.11 -4.81 4.00
CA HIS A 63 30.51 -3.54 4.63
C HIS A 63 30.25 -2.31 3.74
N LEU A 64 29.20 -2.36 2.92
CA LEU A 64 28.81 -1.23 2.07
C LEU A 64 28.21 -0.10 2.92
N PRO A 65 28.37 1.16 2.48
CA PRO A 65 27.89 2.29 3.26
C PRO A 65 26.35 2.36 3.27
N GLY A 66 25.78 2.53 4.46
CA GLY A 66 24.33 2.42 4.70
C GLY A 66 23.44 3.42 3.97
N TRP A 67 23.99 4.51 3.43
CA TRP A 67 23.23 5.46 2.61
C TRP A 67 22.71 4.83 1.31
N LEU A 68 23.40 3.81 0.78
CA LEU A 68 22.96 3.06 -0.40
C LEU A 68 21.65 2.29 -0.15
N PHE A 69 21.45 1.82 1.08
CA PHE A 69 20.20 1.19 1.49
C PHE A 69 19.06 2.18 1.60
N GLY A 70 19.30 3.35 2.20
CA GLY A 70 18.31 4.42 2.29
C GLY A 70 17.81 4.87 0.92
N ILE A 71 18.71 5.00 -0.06
CA ILE A 71 18.34 5.38 -1.43
C ILE A 71 17.58 4.23 -2.12
N SER A 72 18.06 2.98 -2.02
CA SER A 72 17.41 1.85 -2.69
C SER A 72 15.99 1.61 -2.17
N THR A 73 15.78 1.69 -0.85
CA THR A 73 14.45 1.59 -0.23
C THR A 73 13.55 2.76 -0.57
N ALA A 74 14.06 3.99 -0.54
CA ALA A 74 13.28 5.17 -0.92
C ALA A 74 12.83 5.09 -2.39
N VAL A 75 13.70 4.70 -3.31
CA VAL A 75 13.37 4.53 -4.74
C VAL A 75 12.32 3.44 -4.92
N VAL A 76 12.44 2.32 -4.22
CA VAL A 76 11.47 1.22 -4.29
C VAL A 76 10.08 1.67 -3.82
N VAL A 77 9.99 2.35 -2.67
CA VAL A 77 8.71 2.85 -2.14
C VAL A 77 8.13 3.93 -3.05
N LEU A 78 8.95 4.88 -3.49
CA LEU A 78 8.52 6.00 -4.35
C LEU A 78 8.19 5.54 -5.78
N TYR A 79 8.69 4.39 -6.23
CA TYR A 79 8.37 3.84 -7.56
C TYR A 79 7.12 2.95 -7.51
N ILE A 80 7.04 2.05 -6.54
CA ILE A 80 5.91 1.11 -6.44
C ILE A 80 4.61 1.87 -6.14
N GLN A 81 4.65 2.81 -5.21
CA GLN A 81 3.42 3.41 -4.71
C GLN A 81 2.66 4.27 -5.75
N PRO A 82 3.31 5.16 -6.53
CA PRO A 82 2.63 5.93 -7.56
C PRO A 82 2.59 5.22 -8.92
N VAL A 83 3.71 4.65 -9.41
CA VAL A 83 3.83 4.16 -10.79
C VAL A 83 3.12 2.82 -10.97
N TYR A 84 3.33 1.88 -10.05
CA TYR A 84 2.70 0.56 -10.14
C TYR A 84 1.20 0.67 -9.90
N LEU A 85 0.77 1.48 -8.92
CA LEU A 85 -0.65 1.71 -8.65
C LEU A 85 -1.37 2.32 -9.87
N TYR A 86 -0.79 3.34 -10.50
CA TYR A 86 -1.36 3.95 -11.71
C TYR A 86 -1.44 2.94 -12.87
N LYS A 87 -0.37 2.18 -13.12
CA LYS A 87 -0.37 1.12 -14.16
C LYS A 87 -1.41 0.04 -13.87
N ALA A 88 -1.54 -0.39 -12.62
CA ALA A 88 -2.44 -1.45 -12.21
C ALA A 88 -3.91 -0.98 -12.31
N LEU A 89 -4.22 0.25 -11.90
CA LEU A 89 -5.54 0.86 -12.10
C LEU A 89 -5.91 0.94 -13.58
N ARG A 90 -4.98 1.38 -14.44
CA ARG A 90 -5.23 1.46 -15.88
C ARG A 90 -5.46 0.08 -16.51
N ARG A 91 -4.67 -0.94 -16.14
CA ARG A 91 -4.83 -2.30 -16.67
C ARG A 91 -6.14 -2.96 -16.24
N VAL A 92 -6.54 -2.78 -14.98
CA VAL A 92 -7.74 -3.43 -14.45
C VAL A 92 -9.01 -2.71 -14.90
N TYR A 93 -9.05 -1.38 -14.83
CA TYR A 93 -10.29 -0.62 -15.08
C TYR A 93 -10.43 -0.09 -16.51
N GLN A 94 -9.39 -0.15 -17.34
CA GLN A 94 -9.39 0.25 -18.76
C GLN A 94 -10.04 1.63 -19.06
N GLN A 95 -9.89 2.59 -18.14
CA GLN A 95 -10.45 3.93 -18.31
C GLN A 95 -9.47 4.88 -19.02
N GLY A 96 -9.98 6.02 -19.51
CA GLY A 96 -9.17 7.09 -20.09
C GLY A 96 -8.12 7.64 -19.10
N HIS A 97 -7.05 8.23 -19.63
CA HIS A 97 -5.91 8.73 -18.84
C HIS A 97 -6.32 9.74 -17.75
N ILE A 98 -7.21 10.68 -18.09
CA ILE A 98 -7.67 11.73 -17.17
C ILE A 98 -8.51 11.12 -16.03
N ALA A 99 -9.45 10.23 -16.36
CA ALA A 99 -10.27 9.54 -15.37
C ALA A 99 -9.42 8.67 -14.43
N THR A 100 -8.41 8.00 -14.97
CA THR A 100 -7.47 7.18 -14.18
C THR A 100 -6.63 8.06 -13.25
N PHE A 101 -6.17 9.22 -13.70
CA PHE A 101 -5.38 10.14 -12.88
C PHE A 101 -6.17 10.71 -11.70
N ILE A 102 -7.41 11.16 -11.93
CA ILE A 102 -8.28 11.67 -10.87
C ILE A 102 -8.55 10.57 -9.82
N ARG A 103 -8.89 9.36 -10.27
CA ARG A 103 -9.16 8.23 -9.37
C ARG A 103 -7.90 7.78 -8.63
N TRP A 104 -6.74 7.80 -9.28
CA TRP A 104 -5.45 7.53 -8.65
C TRP A 104 -5.10 8.57 -7.59
N ALA A 105 -5.35 9.85 -7.84
CA ALA A 105 -5.13 10.92 -6.86
C ALA A 105 -6.06 10.75 -5.64
N LEU A 106 -7.35 10.49 -5.87
CA LEU A 106 -8.31 10.21 -4.79
C LEU A 106 -7.94 8.95 -4.01
N LEU A 107 -7.45 7.90 -4.69
CA LEU A 107 -6.97 6.70 -4.02
C LEU A 107 -5.75 6.97 -3.16
N SER A 108 -4.85 7.84 -3.62
CA SER A 108 -3.66 8.24 -2.87
C SER A 108 -4.04 8.99 -1.60
N VAL A 109 -5.01 9.89 -1.67
CA VAL A 109 -5.59 10.56 -0.48
C VAL A 109 -6.23 9.54 0.45
N ALA A 110 -7.01 8.60 -0.08
CA ALA A 110 -7.62 7.53 0.72
C ALA A 110 -6.57 6.65 1.41
N TYR A 111 -5.45 6.35 0.76
CA TYR A 111 -4.32 5.62 1.36
C TYR A 111 -3.71 6.38 2.55
N VAL A 112 -3.50 7.68 2.39
CA VAL A 112 -2.95 8.53 3.47
C VAL A 112 -3.94 8.61 4.62
N ALA A 113 -5.23 8.84 4.34
CA ALA A 113 -6.27 8.88 5.37
C ALA A 113 -6.41 7.53 6.11
N ALA A 114 -6.39 6.41 5.38
CA ALA A 114 -6.39 5.09 5.96
C ALA A 114 -5.16 4.90 6.87
N PHE A 115 -3.97 5.31 6.43
CA PHE A 115 -2.74 5.19 7.23
C PHE A 115 -2.86 5.93 8.57
N PHE A 116 -3.31 7.19 8.56
CA PHE A 116 -3.49 7.99 9.78
C PHE A 116 -4.57 7.42 10.70
N THR A 117 -5.72 7.00 10.14
CA THR A 117 -6.80 6.40 10.95
C THR A 117 -6.33 5.11 11.62
N THR A 118 -5.54 4.29 10.92
CA THR A 118 -5.03 3.03 11.48
C THR A 118 -4.04 3.30 12.60
N ILE A 119 -3.12 4.25 12.43
CA ILE A 119 -2.20 4.67 13.50
C ILE A 119 -2.98 5.20 14.71
N ALA A 120 -3.98 6.05 14.50
CA ALA A 120 -4.79 6.60 15.58
C ALA A 120 -5.50 5.50 16.38
N VAL A 121 -6.11 4.52 15.70
CA VAL A 121 -6.74 3.36 16.34
C VAL A 121 -5.71 2.54 17.14
N THR A 122 -4.51 2.33 16.62
CA THR A 122 -3.42 1.62 17.32
C THR A 122 -3.02 2.31 18.60
N LEU A 123 -2.88 3.64 18.55
CA LEU A 123 -2.48 4.44 19.70
C LEU A 123 -3.56 4.40 20.78
N ILE A 124 -4.83 4.57 20.40
CA ILE A 124 -5.97 4.48 21.33
C ILE A 124 -6.05 3.09 21.96
N TYR A 125 -5.97 2.02 21.16
CA TYR A 125 -6.00 0.65 21.69
C TYR A 125 -4.85 0.41 22.66
N THR A 126 -3.63 0.84 22.31
CA THR A 126 -2.47 0.66 23.20
C THR A 126 -2.64 1.43 24.51
N ALA A 127 -3.19 2.66 24.47
CA ALA A 127 -3.44 3.47 25.65
C ALA A 127 -4.54 2.92 26.57
N LEU A 128 -5.53 2.22 26.01
CA LEU A 128 -6.60 1.57 26.80
C LEU A 128 -6.18 0.24 27.43
N THR A 129 -5.14 -0.41 26.89
CA THR A 129 -4.60 -1.68 27.40
C THR A 129 -3.40 -1.52 28.34
N LEU A 130 -2.99 -0.28 28.61
CA LEU A 130 -1.90 0.12 29.51
C LEU A 130 -2.49 0.48 30.88
#